data_AF-A0A8T9FTL4-F1
#
_entry.id   AF-A0A8T9FTL4-F1
#
_cell.length_a   1.000
_cell.length_b   1.000
_cell.length_c   1.000
_cell.angle_alpha   90.00
_cell.angle_beta   90.00
_cell.angle_gamma   90.00
#
_symmetry.space_group_name_H-M   'P 1'
#
loop_
_entity.id
_entity.type
_entity.pdbx_description
1 polymer ?
#
loop_
_entity_poly.entity_id
_entity_poly.type
_entity_poly.pdbx_seq_one_letter_code
_entity_poly.pdbx_strand_id
1 'polypeptide(L)'
;MYQFSYAEIMEEGVAVSKDRERQVLERSIALLKAAVAAGTYGKEAVEAVYFTRRVWIRFIEDLGNPENELEDELRANLISIAIWILKEIEKIRKRESANFQGIIDITTIIKDGLK
;
A
#
# COMPACT_ATOMS: atom_id res chain seq x y z
N MET A 1 -5.14 11.98 38.80
CA MET A 1 -5.56 12.91 37.73
C MET A 1 -4.54 12.74 36.62
N TYR A 2 -4.84 11.89 35.62
CA TYR A 2 -3.89 11.53 34.57
C TYR A 2 -3.95 12.61 33.50
N GLN A 3 -3.04 13.58 33.59
CA GLN A 3 -2.82 14.57 32.53
C GLN A 3 -1.88 13.91 31.53
N PHE A 4 -2.43 13.08 30.64
CA PHE A 4 -1.69 12.65 29.47
C PHE A 4 -1.22 13.90 28.73
N SER A 5 0.08 13.98 28.47
CA SER A 5 0.65 15.06 27.68
C SER A 5 0.05 15.01 26.28
N TYR A 6 -0.33 16.15 25.70
CA TYR A 6 -0.82 16.23 24.32
C TYR A 6 0.16 15.57 23.34
N ALA A 7 1.46 15.62 23.65
CA ALA A 7 2.51 14.95 22.87
C ALA A 7 2.42 13.41 22.95
N GLU A 8 2.10 12.83 24.11
CA GLU A 8 1.97 11.37 24.28
C GLU A 8 0.74 10.83 23.52
N ILE A 9 -0.38 11.56 23.55
CA ILE A 9 -1.60 11.18 22.81
C ILE A 9 -1.37 11.29 21.29
N MET A 10 -0.65 12.32 20.83
CA MET A 10 -0.32 12.47 19.41
C MET A 10 0.65 11.38 18.93
N GLU A 11 1.67 11.05 19.71
CA GLU A 11 2.68 10.04 19.37
C GLU A 11 2.05 8.62 19.30
N GLU A 12 1.18 8.27 20.25
CA GLU A 12 0.37 7.04 20.18
C GLU A 12 -0.53 7.02 18.93
N GLY A 13 -1.16 8.15 18.58
CA GLY A 13 -2.01 8.27 17.40
C GLY A 13 -1.25 8.03 16.08
N VAL A 14 -0.05 8.60 15.96
CA VAL A 14 0.82 8.43 14.78
C VAL A 14 1.35 6.99 14.68
N ALA A 15 1.79 6.40 15.80
CA ALA A 15 2.26 5.02 15.83
C ALA A 15 1.15 4.03 15.41
N VAL A 16 -0.09 4.25 15.87
CA VAL A 16 -1.25 3.44 15.47
C VAL A 16 -1.59 3.62 13.99
N SER A 17 -1.40 4.81 13.41
CA SER A 17 -1.61 5.04 11.98
C SER A 17 -0.61 4.26 11.12
N LYS A 18 0.68 4.37 11.45
CA LYS A 18 1.75 3.64 10.73
C LYS A 18 1.57 2.13 10.82
N ASP A 19 1.16 1.62 11.97
CA ASP A 19 0.91 0.18 12.14
C ASP A 19 -0.29 -0.29 11.29
N ARG A 20 -1.36 0.51 11.21
CA ARG A 20 -2.50 0.21 10.32
C ARG A 20 -2.08 0.20 8.85
N GLU A 21 -1.28 1.16 8.41
CA GLU A 21 -0.75 1.18 7.03
C GLU A 21 0.05 -0.07 6.73
N ARG A 22 0.94 -0.46 7.66
CA ARG A 22 1.75 -1.69 7.55
C ARG A 22 0.87 -2.93 7.42
N GLN A 23 -0.16 -3.07 8.27
CA GLN A 23 -1.09 -4.19 8.23
C GLN A 23 -1.87 -4.26 6.90
N VAL A 24 -2.28 -3.10 6.36
CA VAL A 24 -2.99 -3.03 5.08
C VAL A 24 -2.09 -3.46 3.92
N LEU A 25 -0.83 -3.00 3.89
CA LEU A 25 0.15 -3.44 2.88
C LEU A 25 0.48 -4.93 3.01
N GLU A 26 0.61 -5.44 4.23
CA GLU A 26 0.85 -6.86 4.49
C GLU A 26 -0.31 -7.74 4.00
N ARG A 27 -1.55 -7.30 4.23
CA ARG A 27 -2.73 -7.98 3.68
C ARG A 27 -2.75 -7.97 2.15
N SER A 28 -2.37 -6.86 1.52
CA SER A 28 -2.26 -6.79 0.05
C SER A 28 -1.22 -7.80 -0.47
N ILE A 29 -0.05 -7.87 0.16
CA ILE A 29 0.99 -8.85 -0.18
C ILE A 29 0.48 -10.28 -0.02
N ALA A 30 -0.23 -10.60 1.07
CA ALA A 30 -0.77 -11.92 1.31
C ALA A 30 -1.76 -12.36 0.22
N LEU A 31 -2.66 -11.46 -0.18
CA LEU A 31 -3.63 -11.74 -1.25
C LEU A 31 -2.94 -11.93 -2.61
N LEU A 32 -1.94 -11.11 -2.93
CA LEU A 32 -1.17 -11.25 -4.17
C LEU A 32 -0.41 -12.59 -4.21
N LYS A 33 0.19 -13.02 -3.09
CA LYS A 33 0.84 -14.34 -2.99
C LYS A 33 -0.15 -15.48 -3.16
N ALA A 34 -1.34 -15.38 -2.56
CA ALA A 34 -2.40 -16.36 -2.73
C ALA A 34 -2.87 -16.45 -4.20
N ALA A 35 -3.00 -15.31 -4.89
CA ALA A 35 -3.32 -15.28 -6.31
C ALA A 35 -2.26 -15.96 -7.19
N VAL A 36 -0.97 -15.78 -6.87
CA VAL A 36 0.12 -16.48 -7.56
C VAL A 36 0.01 -18.00 -7.34
N ALA A 37 -0.24 -18.43 -6.11
CA ALA A 37 -0.34 -19.85 -5.77
C ALA A 37 -1.57 -20.54 -6.39
N ALA A 38 -2.70 -19.84 -6.50
CA ALA A 38 -3.95 -20.37 -7.04
C ALA A 38 -4.03 -20.35 -8.59
N GLY A 39 -3.05 -19.73 -9.25
CA GLY A 39 -3.06 -19.51 -10.70
C GLY A 39 -3.65 -18.13 -11.05
N THR A 40 -3.00 -17.46 -12.01
CA THR A 40 -3.04 -16.00 -12.22
C THR A 40 -4.37 -15.38 -12.68
N TYR A 41 -5.48 -16.13 -12.72
CA TYR A 41 -6.77 -15.64 -13.24
C TYR A 41 -8.00 -16.18 -12.49
N GLY A 42 -7.82 -16.70 -11.28
CA GLY A 42 -8.89 -17.19 -10.40
C GLY A 42 -9.60 -16.09 -9.59
N LYS A 43 -10.49 -16.51 -8.70
CA LYS A 43 -11.19 -15.62 -7.76
C LYS A 43 -10.20 -14.86 -6.87
N GLU A 44 -9.13 -15.54 -6.49
CA GLU A 44 -8.01 -15.04 -5.69
C GLU A 44 -7.31 -13.88 -6.40
N ALA A 45 -7.09 -14.01 -7.71
CA ALA A 45 -6.50 -12.94 -8.51
C ALA A 45 -7.41 -11.71 -8.59
N VAL A 46 -8.73 -11.91 -8.75
CA VAL A 46 -9.70 -10.80 -8.76
C VAL A 46 -9.72 -10.08 -7.41
N GLU A 47 -9.74 -10.82 -6.31
CA GLU A 47 -9.72 -10.25 -4.95
C GLU A 47 -8.40 -9.49 -4.70
N ALA A 48 -7.27 -10.09 -5.04
CA ALA A 48 -5.96 -9.47 -4.86
C ALA A 48 -5.81 -8.17 -5.67
N VAL A 49 -6.20 -8.19 -6.95
CA VAL A 49 -6.21 -7.02 -7.85
C VAL A 49 -7.10 -5.91 -7.28
N TYR A 50 -8.33 -6.25 -6.87
CA TYR A 50 -9.28 -5.28 -6.33
C TYR A 50 -8.79 -4.65 -5.04
N PHE A 51 -8.34 -5.47 -4.08
CA PHE A 51 -7.85 -5.00 -2.80
C PHE A 51 -6.61 -4.10 -2.97
N THR A 52 -5.62 -4.58 -3.73
CA THR A 52 -4.38 -3.85 -3.98
C THR A 52 -4.66 -2.50 -4.65
N ARG A 53 -5.54 -2.45 -5.66
CA ARG A 53 -5.96 -1.19 -6.29
C ARG A 53 -6.50 -0.17 -5.28
N ARG A 54 -7.34 -0.61 -4.33
CA ARG A 54 -7.92 0.29 -3.32
C ARG A 54 -6.87 0.84 -2.36
N VAL A 55 -5.93 0.00 -1.94
CA VAL A 55 -4.82 0.42 -1.06
C VAL A 55 -4.01 1.52 -1.72
N TRP A 56 -3.60 1.32 -2.98
CA TRP A 56 -2.75 2.30 -3.67
C TRP A 56 -3.48 3.59 -4.04
N ILE A 57 -4.77 3.54 -4.33
CA ILE A 57 -5.57 4.78 -4.49
C ILE A 57 -5.55 5.57 -3.18
N ARG A 58 -5.78 4.91 -2.05
CA ARG A 58 -5.78 5.60 -0.75
C ARG A 58 -4.41 6.16 -0.38
N PHE A 59 -3.34 5.42 -0.69
CA PHE A 59 -1.96 5.91 -0.53
C PHE A 59 -1.69 7.17 -1.34
N ILE A 60 -2.12 7.23 -2.62
CA ILE A 60 -1.94 8.43 -3.45
C ILE A 60 -2.73 9.62 -2.89
N GLU A 61 -3.97 9.40 -2.43
CA GLU A 61 -4.78 10.45 -1.80
C GLU A 61 -4.09 11.03 -0.55
N ASP A 62 -3.48 10.17 0.26
CA ASP A 62 -2.76 10.58 1.47
C ASP A 62 -1.46 11.33 1.13
N LEU A 63 -0.67 10.81 0.19
CA LEU A 63 0.55 11.45 -0.29
C LEU A 63 0.29 12.79 -1.00
N GLY A 64 -0.89 12.97 -1.58
CA GLY A 64 -1.33 14.22 -2.21
C GLY A 64 -1.90 15.25 -1.23
N ASN A 65 -2.08 14.90 0.04
CA ASN A 65 -2.59 15.83 1.03
C ASN A 65 -1.50 16.88 1.36
N PRO A 66 -1.79 18.20 1.30
CA PRO A 66 -0.84 19.23 1.69
C PRO A 66 -0.36 19.10 3.16
N GLU A 67 -1.15 18.47 4.04
CA GLU A 67 -0.80 18.21 5.43
C GLU A 67 0.12 16.98 5.62
N ASN A 68 0.45 16.25 4.54
CA ASN A 68 1.37 15.11 4.64
C ASN A 68 2.79 15.60 4.96
N GLU A 69 3.37 15.07 6.04
CA GLU A 69 4.63 15.53 6.64
C GLU A 69 5.89 15.10 5.86
N LEU A 70 5.76 14.28 4.82
CA LEU A 70 6.88 13.85 3.98
C LEU A 70 7.36 14.98 3.07
N GLU A 71 8.66 14.98 2.78
CA GLU A 71 9.27 15.90 1.82
C GLU A 71 8.67 15.75 0.41
N ASP A 72 8.53 16.86 -0.31
CA ASP A 72 7.91 16.91 -1.65
C ASP A 72 8.50 15.91 -2.64
N GLU A 73 9.82 15.76 -2.64
CA GLU A 73 10.53 14.82 -3.52
C GLU A 73 10.17 13.37 -3.19
N LEU A 74 10.10 13.03 -1.90
CA LEU A 74 9.72 11.70 -1.46
C LEU A 74 8.25 11.40 -1.81
N ARG A 75 7.35 12.36 -1.60
CA ARG A 75 5.93 12.23 -2.01
C ARG A 75 5.80 11.99 -3.51
N ALA A 76 6.50 12.78 -4.34
CA ALA A 76 6.48 12.64 -5.78
C ALA A 76 7.01 11.27 -6.27
N ASN A 77 8.08 10.76 -5.63
CA ASN A 77 8.64 9.45 -5.92
C ASN A 77 7.67 8.32 -5.55
N LEU A 78 7.05 8.38 -4.36
CA LEU A 78 6.05 7.39 -3.92
C LEU A 78 4.78 7.40 -4.79
N ILE A 79 4.29 8.59 -5.18
CA ILE A 79 3.17 8.72 -6.12
C ILE A 79 3.52 8.09 -7.47
N SER A 80 4.74 8.31 -7.98
CA SER A 80 5.20 7.71 -9.24
C SER A 80 5.20 6.18 -9.18
N ILE A 81 5.65 5.60 -8.06
CA ILE A 81 5.59 4.16 -7.81
C ILE A 81 4.14 3.67 -7.75
N ALA A 82 3.27 4.35 -7.01
CA ALA A 82 1.87 3.98 -6.90
C ALA A 82 1.15 4.00 -8.26
N ILE A 83 1.44 4.99 -9.11
CA ILE A 83 0.93 5.06 -10.48
C ILE A 83 1.40 3.87 -11.31
N TRP A 84 2.68 3.48 -11.20
CA TRP A 84 3.19 2.29 -11.88
C TRP A 84 2.45 1.02 -11.42
N ILE A 85 2.24 0.86 -10.11
CA ILE A 85 1.50 -0.29 -9.56
C ILE A 85 0.06 -0.33 -10.09
N LEU A 86 -0.66 0.80 -10.09
CA LEU A 86 -2.02 0.86 -10.60
C LEU A 86 -2.09 0.49 -12.09
N LYS A 87 -1.12 0.95 -12.90
CA LYS A 87 -1.02 0.55 -14.31
C LYS A 87 -0.76 -0.94 -14.47
N GLU A 88 0.11 -1.51 -13.63
CA GLU A 88 0.44 -2.94 -13.70
C GLU A 88 -0.74 -3.83 -13.27
N ILE A 89 -1.49 -3.43 -12.24
CA ILE A 89 -2.74 -4.06 -11.83
C ILE A 89 -3.78 -4.04 -12.95
N GLU A 90 -3.93 -2.92 -13.67
CA GLU A 90 -4.85 -2.85 -14.80
C GLU A 90 -4.43 -3.79 -15.95
N LYS A 91 -3.14 -3.93 -16.23
CA LYS A 91 -2.65 -4.92 -17.21
C LYS A 91 -2.95 -6.36 -16.76
N ILE A 92 -2.73 -6.67 -15.49
CA ILE A 92 -3.07 -7.99 -14.91
C ILE A 92 -4.57 -8.26 -15.05
N ARG A 93 -5.41 -7.28 -14.73
CA ARG A 93 -6.88 -7.39 -14.88
C ARG A 93 -7.29 -7.65 -16.34
N LYS A 94 -6.60 -7.05 -17.31
CA LYS A 94 -6.80 -7.27 -18.74
C LYS A 94 -6.16 -8.56 -19.27
N ARG A 95 -5.44 -9.31 -18.41
CA ARG A 95 -4.64 -10.50 -18.78
C ARG A 95 -3.51 -10.20 -19.76
N GLU A 96 -3.03 -8.96 -19.75
CA GLU A 96 -1.87 -8.50 -20.52
C GLU A 96 -0.56 -8.67 -19.74
N SER A 97 -0.64 -8.94 -18.43
CA SER A 97 0.50 -9.16 -17.54
C SER A 97 0.17 -10.21 -16.49
N ALA A 98 1.20 -10.89 -15.99
CA ALA A 98 1.15 -11.77 -14.82
C ALA A 98 2.16 -11.31 -13.76
N ASN A 99 2.56 -10.03 -13.77
CA ASN A 99 3.60 -9.48 -12.92
C ASN A 99 3.12 -9.19 -11.48
N PHE A 100 2.55 -10.20 -10.83
CA PHE A 100 2.20 -10.13 -9.41
C PHE A 100 3.45 -9.96 -8.54
N GLN A 101 4.54 -10.63 -8.90
CA GLN A 101 5.78 -10.61 -8.12
C GLN A 101 6.39 -9.20 -8.04
N GLY A 102 6.45 -8.47 -9.16
CA GLY A 102 6.96 -7.10 -9.14
C GLY A 102 6.15 -6.17 -8.25
N ILE A 103 4.82 -6.35 -8.19
CA ILE A 103 3.97 -5.61 -7.25
C ILE A 103 4.26 -6.02 -5.80
N ILE A 104 4.40 -7.33 -5.53
CA ILE A 104 4.73 -7.85 -4.19
C ILE A 104 6.05 -7.28 -3.69
N ASP A 105 7.10 -7.29 -4.52
CA ASP A 105 8.44 -6.86 -4.16
C ASP A 105 8.46 -5.38 -3.78
N ILE A 106 7.87 -4.53 -4.63
CA ILE A 106 7.79 -3.07 -4.37
C ILE A 106 6.94 -2.78 -3.14
N THR A 107 5.78 -3.45 -2.99
CA THR A 107 4.92 -3.28 -1.82
C THR A 107 5.65 -3.68 -0.54
N THR A 108 6.47 -4.74 -0.60
CA THR A 108 7.28 -5.19 0.54
C THR A 108 8.35 -4.16 0.90
N ILE A 109 9.07 -3.63 -0.09
CA ILE A 109 10.08 -2.57 0.13
C ILE A 109 9.45 -1.34 0.80
N ILE A 110 8.28 -0.89 0.31
CA ILE A 110 7.59 0.27 0.88
C ILE A 110 7.11 -0.02 2.31
N LYS A 111 6.50 -1.18 2.53
CA LYS A 111 6.06 -1.62 3.86
C LYS A 111 7.21 -1.67 4.86
N ASP A 112 8.37 -2.20 4.46
CA ASP A 112 9.55 -2.31 5.32
C ASP A 112 10.23 -0.94 5.57
N GLY A 113 9.99 0.04 4.69
CA GLY A 113 10.41 1.43 4.85
C GLY A 113 9.55 2.23 5.85
N LEU A 114 8.32 1.79 6.12
CA LEU A 114 7.46 2.36 7.17
C LEU A 114 8.01 1.92 8.54
N LYS A 115 8.97 2.64 9.10
CA LYS A 115 9.43 2.50 10.50
C LYS A 115 8.70 3.47 11.42
#